data_AF-A0A2V8MTB0-F1
#
_entry.id   AF-A0A2V8MTB0-F1
#
_cell.length_a   1.000
_cell.length_b   1.000
_cell.length_c   1.000
_cell.angle_alpha   90.00
_cell.angle_beta   90.00
_cell.angle_gamma   90.00
#
_symmetry.space_group_name_H-M   'P 1'
#
loop_
_entity.id
_entity.type
_entity.pdbx_description
1 polymer ?
#
loop_
_entity_poly.entity_id
_entity_poly.type
_entity_poly.pdbx_seq_one_letter_code
_entity_poly.pdbx_strand_id
1 'polypeptide(L)'
;ERPESKSVEYTCPRCKRSNQYQVRWMRRTKKDRLPPRADERDRALYAKLRDYLIRVDDDVTCKTCQKRFEIPSHQTMVFLDERSSRTPNENDDDDNRGNRA
;
A
#
# COMPACT_ATOMS: atom_id res chain seq x y z
N GLU A 1 7.08 -14.15 2.52
CA GLU A 1 6.79 -13.06 1.56
C GLU A 1 5.98 -13.65 0.43
N ARG A 2 4.85 -13.05 0.03
CA ARG A 2 4.00 -13.62 -1.03
C ARG A 2 4.09 -12.76 -2.29
N PRO A 3 4.58 -13.29 -3.42
CA PRO A 3 4.50 -12.59 -4.69
C PRO A 3 3.05 -12.58 -5.18
N GLU A 4 2.54 -11.41 -5.53
CA GLU A 4 1.22 -11.20 -6.11
C GLU A 4 1.40 -10.45 -7.43
N SER A 5 0.84 -10.93 -8.53
CA SER A 5 0.89 -10.20 -9.80
C SER A 5 -0.40 -9.45 -10.04
N LYS A 6 -0.33 -8.15 -10.30
CA LYS A 6 -1.49 -7.32 -10.67
C LYS A 6 -1.34 -6.87 -12.12
N SER A 7 -2.41 -7.02 -12.89
CA SER A 7 -2.52 -6.45 -14.22
C SER A 7 -2.84 -4.96 -14.11
N VAL A 8 -1.99 -4.11 -14.66
CA VAL A 8 -2.18 -2.65 -14.69
C VAL A 8 -2.03 -2.17 -16.13
N GLU A 9 -2.87 -1.23 -16.53
CA GLU A 9 -2.74 -0.57 -17.83
C GLU A 9 -1.73 0.56 -17.73
N TYR A 10 -0.70 0.54 -18.60
CA TYR A 10 0.26 1.63 -18.71
C TYR A 10 0.34 2.14 -20.15
N THR A 11 0.57 3.44 -20.25
CA THR A 11 0.81 4.13 -21.52
C THR A 11 2.30 4.29 -21.74
N CYS A 12 2.82 3.74 -22.84
CA CYS A 12 4.23 3.87 -23.15
C CYS A 12 4.58 5.32 -23.53
N PRO A 13 5.59 5.97 -22.92
CA PRO A 13 5.96 7.36 -23.23
C PRO A 13 6.54 7.54 -24.65
N ARG A 14 7.01 6.45 -25.27
CA ARG A 14 7.64 6.47 -26.60
C ARG A 14 6.64 6.35 -27.76
N CYS A 15 5.70 5.40 -27.68
CA CYS A 15 4.73 5.15 -28.73
C CYS A 15 3.30 5.60 -28.38
N LYS A 16 3.09 6.08 -27.15
CA LYS A 16 1.80 6.58 -26.62
C LYS A 16 0.66 5.56 -26.65
N ARG A 17 0.96 4.27 -26.78
CA ARG A 17 -0.04 3.20 -26.73
C ARG A 17 -0.24 2.73 -25.30
N SER A 18 -1.50 2.62 -24.89
CA SER A 18 -1.91 1.93 -23.67
C SER A 18 -1.94 0.43 -23.91
N ASN A 19 -1.41 -0.33 -22.96
CA ASN A 19 -1.51 -1.79 -22.94
C ASN A 19 -1.56 -2.27 -21.49
N GLN A 20 -2.12 -3.47 -21.28
CA GLN A 20 -2.04 -4.15 -20.00
C GLN A 20 -0.69 -4.85 -19.84
N TYR A 21 -0.05 -4.57 -18.71
CA TYR A 21 1.19 -5.18 -18.24
C TYR A 21 0.95 -5.84 -16.89
N GLN A 22 1.58 -7.00 -16.69
CA GLN A 22 1.52 -7.71 -15.43
C GLN A 22 2.71 -7.28 -14.59
N VAL A 23 2.43 -6.56 -13.51
CA VAL A 23 3.43 -6.08 -12.56
C VAL A 23 3.46 -7.01 -11.36
N ARG A 24 4.66 -7.40 -10.91
CA ARG A 24 4.82 -8.18 -9.69
C ARG A 24 4.87 -7.25 -8.49
N TRP A 25 4.04 -7.58 -7.52
CA TRP A 25 3.95 -7.00 -6.20
C TRP A 25 4.42 -8.03 -5.19
N MET A 26 4.99 -7.57 -4.09
CA MET A 26 5.43 -8.39 -2.98
C MET A 26 4.69 -7.96 -1.74
N ARG A 27 3.86 -8.86 -1.19
CA ARG A 27 3.22 -8.66 0.09
C ARG A 27 4.20 -8.95 1.21
N ARG A 28 4.51 -7.89 1.97
CA ARG A 28 5.21 -7.99 3.25
C ARG A 28 4.15 -7.99 4.35
N THR A 29 3.97 -9.16 4.95
CA THR A 29 3.10 -9.33 6.10
C THR A 29 3.90 -9.11 7.37
N LYS A 30 3.35 -8.36 8.31
CA LYS A 30 3.89 -8.22 9.67
C LYS A 30 4.01 -9.62 10.29
N LYS A 31 5.15 -9.90 10.93
CA LYS A 31 5.31 -11.16 11.66
C LYS A 31 4.38 -11.12 12.88
N ASP A 32 3.67 -12.20 13.17
CA ASP A 32 2.61 -12.17 14.20
C ASP A 32 3.17 -12.00 15.63
N ARG A 33 4.36 -12.57 15.89
CA ARG A 33 4.95 -12.62 17.24
C ARG A 33 6.23 -11.81 17.35
N LEU A 34 6.25 -10.88 18.30
CA LEU A 34 7.47 -10.18 18.72
C LEU A 34 8.51 -11.18 19.24
N PRO A 35 9.81 -10.98 18.94
CA PRO A 35 10.87 -11.79 19.53
C PRO A 35 10.77 -11.77 21.06
N PRO A 36 11.00 -12.90 21.76
CA PRO A 36 10.78 -13.03 23.20
C PRO A 36 11.67 -12.14 24.10
N ARG A 37 12.58 -11.33 23.54
CA ARG A 37 13.39 -10.33 24.23
C ARG A 37 13.16 -8.89 23.73
N ALA A 38 12.01 -8.61 23.11
CA ALA A 38 11.71 -7.27 22.61
C ALA A 38 11.33 -6.31 23.76
N ASP A 39 12.09 -5.22 23.88
CA ASP A 39 11.86 -4.11 24.79
C ASP A 39 10.55 -3.37 24.49
N GLU A 40 10.10 -2.52 25.41
CA GLU A 40 8.86 -1.73 25.28
C GLU A 40 8.85 -0.81 24.03
N ARG A 41 10.04 -0.33 23.64
CA ARG A 41 10.27 0.44 22.41
C ARG A 41 9.97 -0.37 21.15
N ASP A 42 10.42 -1.62 21.10
CA ASP A 42 10.16 -2.52 19.99
C ASP A 42 8.68 -2.90 19.90
N ARG A 43 7.98 -3.05 21.04
CA ARG A 43 6.52 -3.26 21.06
C ARG A 43 5.75 -2.10 20.44
N ALA A 44 6.13 -0.86 20.74
CA ALA A 44 5.50 0.33 20.18
C ALA A 44 5.73 0.46 18.66
N LEU A 45 6.96 0.19 18.20
CA LEU A 45 7.29 0.15 16.76
C LEU A 45 6.52 -0.97 16.05
N TYR A 46 6.41 -2.13 16.69
CA TYR A 46 5.69 -3.28 16.14
C TYR A 46 4.20 -3.04 16.02
N ALA A 47 3.59 -2.34 16.99
CA ALA A 47 2.19 -1.93 16.91
C ALA A 47 1.91 -1.03 15.69
N LYS A 48 2.89 -0.20 15.30
CA LYS A 48 2.77 0.74 14.17
C LYS A 48 3.08 0.13 12.80
N LEU A 49 3.79 -1.00 12.75
CA LEU A 49 4.05 -1.71 11.49
C LEU A 49 2.73 -2.24 10.90
N ARG A 50 2.48 -1.91 9.64
CA ARG A 50 1.31 -2.34 8.87
C ARG A 50 1.72 -3.33 7.79
N ASP A 51 0.77 -4.10 7.27
CA ASP A 51 0.97 -4.88 6.07
C ASP A 51 1.01 -3.96 4.85
N TYR A 52 1.98 -4.17 3.97
CA TYR A 52 2.13 -3.38 2.76
C TYR A 52 2.55 -4.23 1.57
N LEU A 53 2.08 -3.81 0.40
CA LEU A 53 2.51 -4.30 -0.90
C LEU A 53 3.62 -3.38 -1.39
N ILE A 54 4.73 -3.98 -1.82
CA ILE A 54 5.82 -3.27 -2.51
C ILE A 54 5.81 -3.71 -3.97
N ARG A 55 5.87 -2.75 -4.88
CA ARG A 55 6.08 -3.06 -6.30
C ARG A 55 7.53 -3.51 -6.51
N VAL A 56 7.73 -4.67 -7.15
CA VAL A 56 9.08 -5.23 -7.39
C VAL A 56 9.62 -4.84 -8.76
N ASP A 57 8.73 -4.69 -9.74
CA ASP A 57 9.12 -4.29 -11.09
C ASP A 57 9.04 -2.76 -11.24
N ASP A 58 10.16 -2.12 -11.57
CA ASP A 58 10.22 -0.68 -11.87
C ASP A 58 10.21 -0.39 -13.37
N ASP A 59 10.55 -1.37 -14.20
CA ASP A 59 10.54 -1.26 -15.66
C ASP A 59 9.69 -2.35 -16.32
N VAL A 60 9.02 -1.98 -17.43
CA VAL A 60 8.27 -2.92 -18.26
C VAL A 60 8.66 -2.75 -19.73
N THR A 61 8.65 -3.85 -20.47
CA THR A 61 8.92 -3.83 -21.92
C THR A 61 7.62 -3.60 -22.68
N CYS A 62 7.57 -2.53 -23.47
CA CYS A 62 6.39 -2.23 -24.28
C CYS A 62 6.14 -3.33 -25.32
N LYS A 63 4.90 -3.85 -25.41
CA LYS A 63 4.53 -4.89 -26.39
C LYS A 63 4.62 -4.42 -27.85
N THR A 64 4.51 -3.11 -28.11
CA THR A 64 4.50 -2.56 -29.47
C THR A 64 5.89 -2.16 -29.96
N CYS A 65 6.65 -1.41 -29.16
CA CYS A 65 7.95 -0.87 -29.58
C CYS A 65 9.14 -1.63 -28.98
N GLN A 66 8.90 -2.63 -28.13
CA GLN A 66 9.89 -3.44 -27.41
C GLN A 66 10.93 -2.65 -26.61
N LYS A 67 10.67 -1.36 -26.35
CA LYS A 67 11.52 -0.54 -25.48
C LYS A 67 11.09 -0.72 -24.03
N ARG A 68 12.07 -0.83 -23.15
CA ARG A 68 11.88 -0.78 -21.70
C ARG A 68 11.55 0.65 -21.30
N PHE A 69 10.54 0.82 -20.46
CA PHE A 69 10.20 2.11 -19.88
C PHE A 69 9.93 1.94 -18.39
N GLU A 70 10.28 2.96 -17.62
CA GLU A 70 10.01 3.02 -16.19
C GLU A 70 8.52 3.25 -15.95
N ILE A 71 7.93 2.52 -15.00
CA ILE A 71 6.52 2.67 -14.64
C ILE A 71 6.35 4.02 -13.92
N PRO A 72 5.64 5.01 -14.50
CA PRO A 72 5.56 6.36 -13.95
C PRO A 72 4.67 6.47 -12.70
N SER A 73 4.00 5.40 -12.26
CA SER A 73 3.16 5.46 -11.07
C SER A 73 4.04 5.59 -9.82
N HIS A 74 4.04 6.77 -9.20
CA HIS A 74 4.78 7.14 -7.99
C HIS A 74 4.44 6.30 -6.73
N GLN A 75 3.48 5.38 -6.81
CA GLN A 75 3.11 4.51 -5.69
C GLN A 75 3.94 3.22 -5.72
N THR A 76 5.13 3.28 -5.13
CA THR A 76 6.02 2.11 -4.92
C THR A 76 5.54 1.23 -3.75
N MET A 77 4.69 1.77 -2.88
CA MET A 77 4.15 1.07 -1.71
C MET A 77 2.65 1.36 -1.51
N VAL A 78 1.88 0.31 -1.23
CA VAL A 78 0.45 0.40 -0.88
C VAL A 78 0.21 -0.32 0.44
N PHE A 79 -0.32 0.39 1.43
CA PHE A 79 -0.72 -0.22 2.70
C PHE A 79 -2.03 -0.98 2.52
N LEU A 80 -2.10 -2.23 3.01
CA LEU A 80 -3.30 -3.07 2.97
C LEU A 80 -4.27 -2.76 4.12
N ASP A 81 -4.32 -1.50 4.56
CA ASP A 81 -5.02 -1.13 5.79
C ASP A 81 -6.54 -1.11 5.60
N GLU A 82 -7.22 -2.04 6.27
CA GLU A 82 -8.70 -2.14 6.33
C GLU A 82 -9.37 -0.98 7.10
N ARG A 83 -8.66 0.10 7.47
CA ARG A 83 -9.27 1.34 7.98
C ARG A 83 -9.44 2.43 6.92
N SER A 84 -8.96 2.25 5.68
CA SER A 84 -9.17 3.27 4.64
C SER A 84 -10.63 3.38 4.16
N SER A 85 -11.52 2.48 4.57
CA SER A 85 -12.98 2.59 4.39
C SER A 85 -13.70 3.21 5.58
N ARG A 86 -13.00 3.56 6.67
CA ARG A 86 -13.60 4.33 7.77
C ARG A 86 -13.37 5.81 7.49
N THR A 87 -14.31 6.41 6.77
CA THR A 87 -14.59 7.86 6.89
C THR A 87 -14.49 8.25 8.37
N PRO A 88 -13.73 9.28 8.76
CA PRO A 88 -13.88 9.86 10.08
C PRO A 88 -15.18 10.67 10.09
N ASN A 89 -16.30 9.95 10.11
CA ASN A 89 -17.58 10.50 10.49
C ASN A 89 -18.12 9.52 11.52
N GLU A 90 -18.01 9.88 12.79
CA GLU A 90 -19.18 10.09 13.64
C GLU A 90 -18.78 10.17 15.12
N ASN A 91 -19.15 11.32 15.70
CA ASN A 91 -19.61 11.51 17.08
C ASN A 91 -18.53 11.60 18.18
N ASP A 92 -17.85 12.75 18.25
CA ASP A 92 -17.47 13.33 19.55
C ASP A 92 -18.66 14.19 20.03
N ASP A 93 -19.57 13.50 20.72
CA ASP A 93 -20.29 13.96 21.92
C ASP A 93 -20.98 15.35 21.89
N ASP A 94 -22.19 15.38 21.31
CA ASP A 94 -23.27 16.30 21.70
C ASP A 94 -23.81 15.90 23.09
N ASP A 95 -23.11 16.26 24.16
CA ASP A 95 -23.62 16.08 25.54
C ASP A 95 -23.04 17.14 26.50
N ASN A 96 -23.41 18.41 26.29
CA ASN A 96 -23.43 19.38 27.39
C ASN A 96 -24.55 20.43 27.22
N ARG A 97 -25.78 19.94 27.03
CA ARG A 97 -27.00 20.72 27.29
C ARG A 97 -27.70 20.15 28.51
N GLY A 98 -27.23 20.59 29.67
CA GLY A 98 -28.03 20.52 30.89
C GLY A 98 -27.28 19.94 32.07
N ASN A 99 -26.45 20.76 32.72
CA ASN A 99 -26.47 20.82 34.17
C ASN A 99 -25.70 22.04 34.71
N ARG A 100 -26.43 23.06 35.17
CA ARG A 100 -26.28 23.65 36.52
C ARG A 100 -27.10 24.95 36.66
N ALA A 101 -28.05 24.85 37.60
CA ALA A 101 -28.55 25.85 38.54
C ALA A 101 -29.01 27.23 38.01
#